data_AF-A0A914DAM4-F1
#
_entry.id   AF-A0A914DAM4-F1
#
_cell.length_a   1.000
_cell.length_b   1.000
_cell.length_c   1.000
_cell.angle_alpha   90.00
_cell.angle_beta   90.00
_cell.angle_gamma   90.00
#
_symmetry.space_group_name_H-M   'P 1'
#
loop_
_entity.id
_entity.type
_entity.pdbx_description
1 polymer ?
#
loop_
_entity_poly.entity_id
_entity_poly.type
_entity_poly.pdbx_seq_one_letter_code
_entity_poly.pdbx_strand_id
1 'polypeptide(L)'
;MLIHFLWPVLFFHSAFSYYSIEDANPKAISNDTTNAVAHQNVLAMLDAFNSANTDPSPANRVVLLPAGKTFYFFNVTVTGVSNMTLRIEGTFAISNNITEWERILQMPKHINDEDHPSGLLIEYSTNIEVTGNVIGILDGQGHDWWDYFYKGTDNRPFLFRMKHSKNVEIHQIHLRNSPFWNIDFVDMDTVHIHDMDVYVDWPAQHAYAKKYGAWDAATDQPYPANTDGMDLRGKNFLVENVKIESGDDAVAIKPTNSYGNEQNCSVTGVCKNAVVGNIYSNCSQDMIIRNVITIHTVGLAVGSIPPDVGMNCIKNILFENIQHTLTPYRGFYIKTNPGNEGTGVVDNITVRNMFANGTQDTFLYIGPQQQQIPGTNGTGCSSKWPYESNECATQPLVNITNVYIENALAYNSHHMPGLIWCDPTNKCKNISLIGPFGLISNATFNSQSMLRQSTWSSQQVREKIPLAVVDYLTSDRFWGL
;
A
#
# COMPACT_ATOMS: atom_id res chain seq x y z
N MET A 1 -45.39 -38.79 44.82
CA MET A 1 -44.60 -37.57 45.03
C MET A 1 -43.42 -37.63 44.08
N LEU A 2 -43.37 -36.70 43.13
CA LEU A 2 -42.29 -36.29 42.20
C LEU A 2 -42.85 -36.08 40.80
N ILE A 3 -43.45 -34.90 40.61
CA ILE A 3 -43.74 -34.30 39.32
C ILE A 3 -42.42 -33.65 38.87
N HIS A 4 -41.83 -34.11 37.78
CA HIS A 4 -40.71 -33.43 37.14
C HIS A 4 -41.24 -32.26 36.33
N PHE A 5 -41.06 -31.05 36.86
CA PHE A 5 -41.20 -29.80 36.11
C PHE A 5 -40.01 -29.67 35.16
N LEU A 6 -40.23 -29.94 33.88
CA LEU A 6 -39.35 -29.48 32.82
C LEU A 6 -39.61 -27.99 32.62
N TRP A 7 -38.71 -27.15 33.12
CA TRP A 7 -38.65 -25.74 32.75
C TRP A 7 -38.13 -25.65 31.31
N PRO A 8 -38.83 -24.96 30.39
CA PRO A 8 -38.25 -24.67 29.09
C PRO A 8 -37.10 -23.68 29.30
N VAL A 9 -35.89 -24.11 28.95
CA VAL A 9 -34.74 -23.22 28.77
C VAL A 9 -35.05 -22.37 27.55
N LEU A 10 -35.56 -21.16 27.79
CA LEU A 10 -35.68 -20.10 26.79
C LEU A 10 -34.25 -19.68 26.41
N PHE A 11 -33.75 -20.22 25.29
CA PHE A 11 -32.61 -19.64 24.60
C PHE A 11 -33.07 -18.29 24.01
N PHE A 12 -32.80 -17.20 24.74
CA PHE A 12 -32.79 -15.87 24.15
C PHE A 12 -31.60 -15.82 23.18
N HIS A 13 -31.83 -16.21 21.93
CA HIS A 13 -31.01 -15.71 20.84
C HIS A 13 -31.35 -14.22 20.75
N SER A 14 -30.49 -13.36 21.29
CA SER A 14 -30.49 -11.97 20.86
C SER A 14 -30.23 -12.00 19.36
N ALA A 15 -31.27 -11.83 18.55
CA ALA A 15 -31.07 -11.58 17.13
C ALA A 15 -30.20 -10.33 17.04
N PHE A 16 -28.96 -10.48 16.57
CA PHE A 16 -28.13 -9.33 16.26
C PHE A 16 -28.89 -8.52 15.22
N SER A 17 -29.31 -7.30 15.57
CA SER A 17 -29.89 -6.39 14.59
C SER A 17 -28.76 -5.78 13.78
N TYR A 18 -28.90 -5.85 12.47
CA TYR A 18 -28.02 -5.24 11.49
C TYR A 18 -28.87 -4.42 10.52
N TYR A 19 -28.22 -3.46 9.86
CA TYR A 19 -28.77 -2.63 8.81
C TYR A 19 -28.27 -3.17 7.47
N SER A 20 -29.03 -4.08 6.87
CA SER A 20 -28.69 -4.62 5.56
C SER A 20 -28.95 -3.60 4.45
N ILE A 21 -28.04 -3.49 3.49
CA ILE A 21 -28.25 -2.65 2.30
C ILE A 21 -29.45 -3.11 1.45
N GLU A 22 -29.93 -4.35 1.61
CA GLU A 22 -31.13 -4.86 0.91
C GLU A 22 -32.45 -4.39 1.56
N ASP A 23 -32.39 -3.95 2.81
CA ASP A 23 -33.52 -3.42 3.56
C ASP A 23 -33.56 -1.88 3.57
N ALA A 24 -32.53 -1.24 3.01
CA ALA A 24 -32.40 0.20 2.86
C ALA A 24 -33.47 0.82 1.95
N ASN A 25 -33.59 2.14 1.96
CA ASN A 25 -34.46 2.90 1.06
C ASN A 25 -33.69 4.00 0.29
N PRO A 26 -33.38 3.79 -1.02
CA PRO A 26 -33.79 2.66 -1.85
C PRO A 26 -33.07 1.36 -1.49
N LYS A 27 -33.67 0.22 -1.84
CA LYS A 27 -33.07 -1.11 -1.61
C LYS A 27 -31.90 -1.33 -2.56
N ALA A 28 -30.84 -1.97 -2.10
CA ALA A 28 -29.78 -2.44 -2.98
C ALA A 28 -30.27 -3.57 -3.91
N ILE A 29 -29.74 -3.59 -5.13
CA ILE A 29 -29.98 -4.63 -6.14
C ILE A 29 -28.64 -5.30 -6.44
N SER A 30 -28.60 -6.63 -6.27
CA SER A 30 -27.41 -7.44 -6.53
C SER A 30 -27.37 -7.98 -7.96
N ASN A 31 -26.16 -8.32 -8.41
CA ASN A 31 -25.84 -8.99 -9.68
C ASN A 31 -26.34 -8.24 -10.93
N ASP A 32 -26.49 -6.93 -10.85
CA ASP A 32 -26.83 -6.04 -11.96
C ASP A 32 -25.77 -4.94 -12.09
N THR A 33 -25.08 -4.95 -13.23
CA THR A 33 -23.94 -4.08 -13.53
C THR A 33 -24.35 -2.73 -14.14
N THR A 34 -25.65 -2.44 -14.28
CA THR A 34 -26.10 -1.20 -14.91
C THR A 34 -25.76 0.01 -14.05
N ASN A 35 -25.43 1.13 -14.69
CA ASN A 35 -25.09 2.37 -13.98
C ASN A 35 -26.21 2.82 -13.03
N ALA A 36 -27.47 2.67 -13.44
CA ALA A 36 -28.63 3.05 -12.63
C ALA A 36 -28.68 2.26 -11.31
N VAL A 37 -28.43 0.94 -11.37
CA VAL A 37 -28.36 0.10 -10.17
C VAL A 37 -27.13 0.43 -9.34
N ALA A 38 -25.96 0.66 -9.95
CA ALA A 38 -24.78 1.04 -9.21
C ALA A 38 -24.95 2.35 -8.42
N HIS A 39 -25.62 3.36 -9.01
CA HIS A 39 -26.02 4.58 -8.31
C HIS A 39 -27.04 4.32 -7.18
N GLN A 40 -28.03 3.46 -7.43
CA GLN A 40 -29.00 3.07 -6.42
C GLN A 40 -28.35 2.35 -5.23
N ASN A 41 -27.39 1.46 -5.49
CA ASN A 41 -26.65 0.74 -4.45
C ASN A 41 -25.81 1.69 -3.59
N VAL A 42 -25.21 2.73 -4.17
CA VAL A 42 -24.55 3.79 -3.40
C VAL A 42 -25.54 4.42 -2.42
N LEU A 43 -26.74 4.80 -2.87
CA LEU A 43 -27.78 5.36 -1.99
C LEU A 43 -28.21 4.39 -0.90
N ALA A 44 -28.38 3.11 -1.23
CA ALA A 44 -28.75 2.06 -0.28
C ALA A 44 -27.68 1.88 0.82
N MET A 45 -26.40 1.89 0.43
CA MET A 45 -25.29 1.80 1.38
C MET A 45 -25.26 3.01 2.33
N LEU A 46 -25.42 4.23 1.78
CA LEU A 46 -25.46 5.45 2.59
C LEU A 46 -26.65 5.46 3.56
N ASP A 47 -27.82 5.00 3.13
CA ASP A 47 -29.00 4.86 3.99
C ASP A 47 -28.78 3.85 5.13
N ALA A 48 -28.15 2.71 4.84
CA ALA A 48 -27.80 1.72 5.86
C ALA A 48 -26.81 2.29 6.89
N PHE A 49 -25.76 3.01 6.45
CA PHE A 49 -24.82 3.69 7.34
C PHE A 49 -25.50 4.76 8.20
N ASN A 50 -26.36 5.59 7.60
CA ASN A 50 -27.08 6.63 8.33
C ASN A 50 -28.01 6.02 9.38
N SER A 51 -28.76 5.00 9.00
CA SER A 51 -29.68 4.30 9.90
C SER A 51 -28.93 3.67 11.07
N ALA A 52 -27.84 2.95 10.80
CA ALA A 52 -26.98 2.38 11.83
C ALA A 52 -26.37 3.44 12.74
N ASN A 53 -25.91 4.57 12.20
CA ASN A 53 -25.25 5.62 13.00
C ASN A 53 -26.23 6.29 13.99
N THR A 54 -27.53 6.27 13.67
CA THR A 54 -28.60 6.76 14.56
C THR A 54 -29.12 5.74 15.57
N ASP A 55 -28.71 4.47 15.48
CA ASP A 55 -29.13 3.46 16.46
C ASP A 55 -28.59 3.83 17.87
N PRO A 56 -29.46 3.92 18.89
CA PRO A 56 -29.04 4.25 20.25
C PRO A 56 -28.19 3.17 20.92
N SER A 57 -28.21 1.94 20.40
CA SER A 57 -27.40 0.80 20.87
C SER A 57 -26.18 0.62 19.96
N PRO A 58 -24.96 0.91 20.44
CA PRO A 58 -23.74 0.65 19.68
C PRO A 58 -23.60 -0.81 19.21
N ALA A 59 -24.14 -1.77 19.95
CA ALA A 59 -24.11 -3.19 19.59
C ALA A 59 -24.91 -3.53 18.32
N ASN A 60 -25.80 -2.64 17.88
CA ASN A 60 -26.66 -2.82 16.71
C ASN A 60 -26.13 -2.09 15.47
N ARG A 61 -25.03 -1.33 15.60
CA ARG A 61 -24.46 -0.49 14.54
C ARG A 61 -23.63 -1.33 13.58
N VAL A 62 -24.30 -2.25 12.91
CA VAL A 62 -23.70 -3.16 11.94
C VAL A 62 -24.34 -2.89 10.58
N VAL A 63 -23.57 -2.38 9.62
CA VAL A 63 -24.00 -2.29 8.21
C VAL A 63 -23.63 -3.60 7.54
N LEU A 64 -24.61 -4.29 6.94
CA LEU A 64 -24.42 -5.60 6.34
C LEU A 64 -24.53 -5.54 4.80
N LEU A 65 -23.47 -5.97 4.12
CA LEU A 65 -23.50 -6.37 2.71
C LEU A 65 -23.65 -7.90 2.65
N PRO A 66 -24.82 -8.44 2.26
CA PRO A 66 -25.15 -9.87 2.46
C PRO A 66 -24.34 -10.86 1.63
N ALA A 67 -24.20 -12.07 2.17
CA ALA A 67 -23.49 -13.19 1.55
C ALA A 67 -24.08 -13.65 0.20
N GLY A 68 -23.21 -14.21 -0.65
CA GLY A 68 -23.59 -14.87 -1.90
C GLY A 68 -24.09 -13.93 -3.01
N LYS A 69 -23.89 -12.63 -2.85
CA LYS A 69 -24.37 -11.58 -3.76
C LYS A 69 -23.24 -10.61 -4.09
N THR A 70 -23.23 -10.12 -5.33
CA THR A 70 -22.37 -9.02 -5.76
C THR A 70 -23.18 -7.76 -5.90
N PHE A 71 -22.74 -6.66 -5.29
CA PHE A 71 -23.35 -5.35 -5.45
C PHE A 71 -22.34 -4.43 -6.11
N TYR A 72 -22.76 -3.75 -7.18
CA TYR A 72 -21.91 -2.82 -7.91
C TYR A 72 -22.12 -1.39 -7.40
N PHE A 73 -21.06 -0.61 -7.28
CA PHE A 73 -21.07 0.75 -6.74
C PHE A 73 -20.24 1.69 -7.61
N PHE A 74 -20.58 2.98 -7.59
CA PHE A 74 -19.62 4.05 -7.89
C PHE A 74 -18.96 4.51 -6.57
N ASN A 75 -18.70 5.80 -6.38
CA ASN A 75 -18.09 6.29 -5.15
C ASN A 75 -19.07 6.18 -3.96
N VAL A 76 -18.64 5.50 -2.90
CA VAL A 76 -19.32 5.45 -1.61
C VAL A 76 -18.48 6.23 -0.61
N THR A 77 -19.00 7.36 -0.13
CA THR A 77 -18.31 8.21 0.86
C THR A 77 -19.13 8.25 2.15
N VAL A 78 -18.52 7.81 3.24
CA VAL A 78 -19.11 7.77 4.58
C VAL A 78 -18.27 8.67 5.49
N THR A 79 -18.91 9.64 6.14
CA THR A 79 -18.22 10.65 6.94
C THR A 79 -18.83 10.72 8.34
N GLY A 80 -18.00 10.78 9.38
CA GLY A 80 -18.47 11.10 10.74
C GLY A 80 -19.24 9.99 11.45
N VAL A 81 -18.96 8.71 11.14
CA VAL A 81 -19.59 7.57 11.81
C VAL A 81 -18.78 7.11 13.02
N SER A 82 -19.44 6.51 14.01
CA SER A 82 -18.75 6.03 15.21
C SER A 82 -19.35 4.77 15.83
N ASN A 83 -18.48 3.93 16.40
CA ASN A 83 -18.82 2.63 16.97
C ASN A 83 -19.61 1.78 15.97
N MET A 84 -19.00 1.51 14.82
CA MET A 84 -19.68 0.94 13.65
C MET A 84 -18.90 -0.26 13.14
N THR A 85 -19.61 -1.32 12.78
CA THR A 85 -19.07 -2.44 12.01
C THR A 85 -19.62 -2.41 10.59
N LEU A 86 -18.76 -2.29 9.59
CA LEU A 86 -19.09 -2.63 8.21
C LEU A 86 -18.80 -4.12 8.00
N ARG A 87 -19.86 -4.92 7.90
CA ARG A 87 -19.78 -6.36 7.68
C ARG A 87 -20.06 -6.71 6.22
N ILE A 88 -19.05 -7.19 5.52
CA ILE A 88 -19.10 -7.53 4.09
C ILE A 88 -19.12 -9.05 3.96
N GLU A 89 -20.27 -9.69 3.81
CA GLU A 89 -20.33 -11.14 3.65
C GLU A 89 -20.41 -11.56 2.17
N GLY A 90 -20.76 -10.63 1.27
CA GLY A 90 -20.78 -10.80 -0.18
C GLY A 90 -19.63 -10.10 -0.89
N THR A 91 -19.92 -9.52 -2.06
CA THR A 91 -18.95 -8.74 -2.85
C THR A 91 -19.39 -7.30 -3.00
N PHE A 92 -18.57 -6.38 -2.49
CA PHE A 92 -18.58 -4.96 -2.84
C PHE A 92 -17.74 -4.78 -4.11
N ALA A 93 -18.37 -4.58 -5.26
CA ALA A 93 -17.67 -4.37 -6.52
C ALA A 93 -17.76 -2.90 -6.95
N ILE A 94 -16.65 -2.28 -7.34
CA ILE A 94 -16.71 -0.96 -7.97
C ILE A 94 -16.95 -1.11 -9.47
N SER A 95 -17.84 -0.30 -10.03
CA SER A 95 -18.17 -0.33 -11.46
C SER A 95 -16.92 -0.08 -12.32
N ASN A 96 -16.74 -0.87 -13.37
CA ASN A 96 -15.71 -0.69 -14.39
C ASN A 96 -16.14 0.25 -15.52
N ASN A 97 -17.29 0.93 -15.41
CA ASN A 97 -17.72 1.91 -16.40
C ASN A 97 -16.97 3.24 -16.25
N ILE A 98 -15.78 3.30 -16.86
CA ILE A 98 -14.87 4.45 -16.79
C ILE A 98 -15.53 5.76 -17.24
N THR A 99 -16.30 5.72 -18.34
CA THR A 99 -16.99 6.93 -18.86
C THR A 99 -18.00 7.48 -17.86
N GLU A 100 -18.68 6.61 -17.12
CA GLU A 100 -19.61 7.06 -16.08
C GLU A 100 -18.88 7.64 -14.87
N TRP A 101 -17.74 7.07 -14.46
CA TRP A 101 -16.87 7.65 -13.43
C TRP A 101 -16.39 9.06 -13.80
N GLU A 102 -15.94 9.25 -15.04
CA GLU A 102 -15.55 10.58 -15.56
C GLU A 102 -16.74 11.56 -15.54
N ARG A 103 -17.94 11.09 -15.92
CA ARG A 103 -19.16 11.91 -15.94
C ARG A 103 -19.60 12.35 -14.54
N ILE A 104 -19.62 11.44 -13.57
CA ILE A 104 -20.18 11.71 -12.23
C ILE A 104 -19.23 12.57 -11.40
N LEU A 105 -17.93 12.40 -11.58
CA LEU A 105 -16.92 13.11 -10.80
C LEU A 105 -16.40 14.38 -11.49
N GLN A 106 -16.77 14.60 -12.76
CA GLN A 106 -16.33 15.75 -13.57
C GLN A 106 -14.80 15.94 -13.52
N MET A 107 -14.05 14.84 -13.55
CA MET A 107 -12.63 14.86 -13.20
C MET A 107 -11.82 15.55 -14.31
N PRO A 108 -11.03 16.60 -14.02
CA PRO A 108 -9.91 16.92 -14.87
C PRO A 108 -8.90 15.76 -14.79
N LYS A 109 -8.06 15.61 -15.81
CA LYS A 109 -6.93 14.67 -15.78
C LYS A 109 -6.08 14.95 -14.52
N HIS A 110 -5.89 13.94 -13.66
CA HIS A 110 -5.16 14.12 -12.40
C HIS A 110 -3.72 14.56 -12.62
N ILE A 111 -3.26 15.42 -11.72
CA ILE A 111 -1.90 15.97 -11.74
C ILE A 111 -1.02 15.17 -10.76
N ASN A 112 -1.60 14.67 -9.65
CA ASN A 112 -0.90 14.00 -8.55
C ASN A 112 -1.62 12.72 -8.08
N ASP A 113 -0.87 11.76 -7.52
CA ASP A 113 -1.37 10.46 -7.04
C ASP A 113 -2.47 10.57 -5.97
N GLU A 114 -2.56 11.68 -5.23
CA GLU A 114 -3.51 11.85 -4.13
C GLU A 114 -4.91 12.29 -4.57
N ASP A 115 -5.03 12.84 -5.79
CA ASP A 115 -6.25 13.44 -6.33
C ASP A 115 -7.25 12.43 -6.91
N HIS A 116 -6.97 11.13 -6.80
CA HIS A 116 -7.80 10.07 -7.35
C HIS A 116 -9.08 9.80 -6.53
N PRO A 117 -10.17 9.34 -7.17
CA PRO A 117 -11.41 9.00 -6.47
C PRO A 117 -11.29 7.71 -5.69
N SER A 118 -12.30 7.38 -4.88
CA SER A 118 -12.33 6.13 -4.13
C SER A 118 -13.63 5.38 -4.38
N GLY A 119 -13.52 4.05 -4.47
CA GLY A 119 -14.64 3.12 -4.42
C GLY A 119 -15.37 3.22 -3.10
N LEU A 120 -14.66 2.91 -2.01
CA LEU A 120 -15.11 3.14 -0.64
C LEU A 120 -14.19 4.14 0.07
N LEU A 121 -14.76 5.22 0.57
CA LEU A 121 -14.10 6.21 1.43
C LEU A 121 -14.82 6.27 2.77
N ILE A 122 -14.10 6.04 3.88
CA ILE A 122 -14.59 6.30 5.24
C ILE A 122 -13.71 7.36 5.90
N GLU A 123 -14.29 8.48 6.34
CA GLU A 123 -13.53 9.60 6.85
C GLU A 123 -14.11 10.21 8.13
N TYR A 124 -13.26 10.91 8.88
CA TYR A 124 -13.63 11.60 10.14
C TYR A 124 -14.35 10.68 11.14
N SER A 125 -13.94 9.42 11.22
CA SER A 125 -14.68 8.36 11.91
C SER A 125 -13.87 7.78 13.08
N THR A 126 -14.54 7.12 14.02
CA THR A 126 -13.90 6.58 15.24
C THR A 126 -14.52 5.26 15.68
N ASN A 127 -13.68 4.30 16.10
CA ASN A 127 -14.11 2.96 16.53
C ASN A 127 -14.86 2.26 15.39
N ILE A 128 -14.13 1.99 14.30
CA ILE A 128 -14.66 1.38 13.08
C ILE A 128 -14.06 0.00 12.89
N GLU A 129 -14.92 -0.99 12.70
CA GLU A 129 -14.53 -2.33 12.28
C GLU A 129 -14.97 -2.53 10.83
N VAL A 130 -14.08 -3.04 9.98
CA VAL A 130 -14.42 -3.54 8.64
C VAL A 130 -14.06 -5.02 8.60
N THR A 131 -15.07 -5.87 8.46
CA THR A 131 -14.86 -7.32 8.51
C THR A 131 -15.69 -8.06 7.48
N GLY A 132 -15.19 -9.21 7.02
CA GLY A 132 -15.89 -10.06 6.08
C GLY A 132 -16.48 -11.34 6.66
N ASN A 133 -16.25 -11.62 7.95
CA ASN A 133 -16.63 -12.88 8.61
C ASN A 133 -16.37 -14.11 7.71
N VAL A 134 -15.14 -14.23 7.19
CA VAL A 134 -14.59 -15.33 6.35
C VAL A 134 -14.52 -15.08 4.84
N ILE A 135 -15.50 -14.46 4.17
CA ILE A 135 -15.57 -14.48 2.68
C ILE A 135 -15.62 -13.09 2.03
N GLY A 136 -15.87 -12.02 2.80
CA GLY A 136 -16.09 -10.68 2.25
C GLY A 136 -15.09 -10.21 1.21
N ILE A 137 -15.59 -9.80 0.04
CA ILE A 137 -14.76 -9.34 -1.08
C ILE A 137 -15.00 -7.86 -1.36
N LEU A 138 -13.92 -7.08 -1.50
CA LEU A 138 -13.94 -5.80 -2.19
C LEU A 138 -13.26 -6.02 -3.56
N ASP A 139 -14.02 -5.91 -4.63
CA ASP A 139 -13.55 -6.13 -6.01
C ASP A 139 -13.46 -4.81 -6.77
N GLY A 140 -12.24 -4.51 -7.22
CA GLY A 140 -11.90 -3.34 -8.00
C GLY A 140 -12.28 -3.41 -9.48
N GLN A 141 -12.57 -4.60 -10.01
CA GLN A 141 -12.77 -4.85 -11.45
C GLN A 141 -11.65 -4.22 -12.33
N GLY A 142 -10.39 -4.33 -11.90
CA GLY A 142 -9.25 -3.56 -12.40
C GLY A 142 -8.84 -3.75 -13.87
N HIS A 143 -9.28 -4.79 -14.57
CA HIS A 143 -8.80 -5.10 -15.93
C HIS A 143 -9.03 -3.96 -16.94
N ASP A 144 -10.25 -3.41 -16.99
CA ASP A 144 -10.58 -2.31 -17.91
C ASP A 144 -9.82 -1.03 -17.52
N TRP A 145 -9.58 -0.85 -16.22
CA TRP A 145 -8.82 0.27 -15.68
C TRP A 145 -7.33 0.19 -15.99
N TRP A 146 -6.72 -0.99 -15.95
CA TRP A 146 -5.33 -1.17 -16.34
C TRP A 146 -5.13 -1.00 -17.85
N ASP A 147 -6.06 -1.51 -18.68
CA ASP A 147 -6.05 -1.23 -20.13
C ASP A 147 -6.23 0.26 -20.43
N TYR A 148 -7.02 0.99 -19.62
CA TYR A 148 -7.17 2.44 -19.70
C TYR A 148 -5.89 3.18 -19.28
N PHE A 149 -5.26 2.79 -18.17
CA PHE A 149 -4.02 3.39 -17.67
C PHE A 149 -2.89 3.31 -18.69
N TYR A 150 -2.62 2.13 -19.22
CA TYR A 150 -1.50 1.93 -20.14
C TYR A 150 -1.72 2.61 -21.51
N LYS A 151 -2.91 3.14 -21.81
CA LYS A 151 -3.15 4.04 -22.96
C LYS A 151 -2.71 5.49 -22.72
N GLY A 152 -2.34 5.87 -21.49
CA GLY A 152 -1.81 7.19 -21.15
C GLY A 152 -2.79 8.16 -20.48
N THR A 153 -3.90 7.65 -19.94
CA THR A 153 -4.86 8.42 -19.13
C THR A 153 -4.99 7.78 -17.76
N ASP A 154 -5.10 8.59 -16.71
CA ASP A 154 -5.22 8.08 -15.36
C ASP A 154 -6.25 8.86 -14.53
N ASN A 155 -7.35 8.18 -14.21
CA ASN A 155 -8.48 8.63 -13.38
C ASN A 155 -9.00 7.45 -12.53
N ARG A 156 -8.12 6.50 -12.23
CA ARG A 156 -8.49 5.22 -11.61
C ARG A 156 -8.84 5.42 -10.14
N PRO A 157 -9.94 4.84 -9.63
CA PRO A 157 -10.25 4.94 -8.22
C PRO A 157 -9.34 4.07 -7.36
N PHE A 158 -9.02 4.55 -6.15
CA PHE A 158 -8.65 3.71 -5.01
C PHE A 158 -9.75 2.68 -4.75
N LEU A 159 -9.40 1.46 -4.36
CA LEU A 159 -10.41 0.48 -3.95
C LEU A 159 -11.03 0.88 -2.61
N PHE A 160 -10.19 1.02 -1.57
CA PHE A 160 -10.61 1.41 -0.24
C PHE A 160 -9.70 2.50 0.33
N ARG A 161 -10.29 3.54 0.89
CA ARG A 161 -9.57 4.66 1.51
C ARG A 161 -10.18 5.01 2.86
N MET A 162 -9.33 5.32 3.83
CA MET A 162 -9.77 5.95 5.07
C MET A 162 -8.95 7.18 5.42
N LYS A 163 -9.63 8.21 5.90
CA LYS A 163 -9.01 9.51 6.22
C LYS A 163 -9.41 9.98 7.61
N HIS A 164 -8.52 10.68 8.30
CA HIS A 164 -8.84 11.42 9.53
C HIS A 164 -9.61 10.57 10.55
N SER A 165 -9.18 9.34 10.78
CA SER A 165 -9.94 8.37 11.59
C SER A 165 -9.07 7.68 12.62
N LYS A 166 -9.68 7.21 13.71
CA LYS A 166 -8.96 6.52 14.79
C LYS A 166 -9.67 5.29 15.32
N ASN A 167 -8.89 4.39 15.92
CA ASN A 167 -9.36 3.11 16.45
C ASN A 167 -10.09 2.32 15.36
N VAL A 168 -9.31 1.80 14.41
CA VAL A 168 -9.81 1.07 13.24
C VAL A 168 -9.29 -0.36 13.25
N GLU A 169 -10.18 -1.31 13.03
CA GLU A 169 -9.84 -2.73 12.86
C GLU A 169 -10.34 -3.21 11.49
N ILE A 170 -9.45 -3.81 10.69
CA ILE A 170 -9.78 -4.33 9.37
C ILE A 170 -9.28 -5.77 9.28
N HIS A 171 -10.21 -6.71 9.10
CA HIS A 171 -9.85 -8.12 9.11
C HIS A 171 -10.78 -9.01 8.30
N GLN A 172 -10.30 -10.20 7.93
CA GLN A 172 -11.12 -11.23 7.29
C GLN A 172 -11.87 -10.75 6.04
N ILE A 173 -11.25 -9.87 5.27
CA ILE A 173 -11.72 -9.41 3.96
C ILE A 173 -10.69 -9.73 2.87
N HIS A 174 -11.15 -9.69 1.62
CA HIS A 174 -10.39 -10.05 0.44
C HIS A 174 -10.43 -8.90 -0.55
N LEU A 175 -9.29 -8.27 -0.81
CA LEU A 175 -9.19 -7.20 -1.80
C LEU A 175 -8.79 -7.79 -3.15
N ARG A 176 -9.55 -7.50 -4.20
CA ARG A 176 -9.37 -8.09 -5.52
C ARG A 176 -9.24 -6.99 -6.56
N ASN A 177 -8.19 -7.08 -7.38
CA ASN A 177 -8.02 -6.37 -8.63
C ASN A 177 -8.34 -4.87 -8.54
N SER A 178 -7.76 -4.17 -7.56
CA SER A 178 -7.89 -2.71 -7.46
C SER A 178 -7.45 -2.01 -8.75
N PRO A 179 -8.16 -0.97 -9.22
CA PRO A 179 -7.72 -0.15 -10.36
C PRO A 179 -6.40 0.58 -10.08
N PHE A 180 -6.25 1.09 -8.86
CA PHE A 180 -5.11 1.85 -8.34
C PHE A 180 -4.68 1.25 -6.98
N TRP A 181 -4.29 2.04 -5.96
CA TRP A 181 -3.95 1.48 -4.65
C TRP A 181 -5.12 0.75 -4.00
N ASN A 182 -4.83 -0.38 -3.35
CA ASN A 182 -5.85 -1.22 -2.73
C ASN A 182 -6.38 -0.61 -1.44
N ILE A 183 -5.48 -0.17 -0.55
CA ILE A 183 -5.83 0.56 0.68
C ILE A 183 -4.99 1.82 0.77
N ASP A 184 -5.65 2.96 0.96
CA ASP A 184 -4.99 4.24 1.27
C ASP A 184 -5.45 4.80 2.61
N PHE A 185 -4.48 5.11 3.48
CA PHE A 185 -4.72 5.81 4.74
C PHE A 185 -4.13 7.21 4.71
N VAL A 186 -4.88 8.16 5.29
CA VAL A 186 -4.45 9.54 5.50
C VAL A 186 -4.79 9.97 6.93
N ASP A 187 -3.78 10.38 7.69
CA ASP A 187 -3.95 10.92 9.05
C ASP A 187 -4.78 10.00 9.97
N MET A 188 -4.23 8.81 10.23
CA MET A 188 -4.87 7.82 11.10
C MET A 188 -4.21 7.75 12.49
N ASP A 189 -4.95 7.23 13.48
CA ASP A 189 -4.42 6.86 14.79
C ASP A 189 -4.98 5.52 15.26
N THR A 190 -4.12 4.58 15.61
CA THR A 190 -4.51 3.28 16.16
C THR A 190 -5.30 2.46 15.14
N VAL A 191 -4.56 1.76 14.29
CA VAL A 191 -5.10 0.93 13.20
C VAL A 191 -4.53 -0.49 13.33
N HIS A 192 -5.40 -1.49 13.30
CA HIS A 192 -5.04 -2.90 13.27
C HIS A 192 -5.59 -3.55 12.01
N ILE A 193 -4.71 -4.14 11.21
CA ILE A 193 -5.05 -4.83 9.96
C ILE A 193 -4.53 -6.25 10.05
N HIS A 194 -5.40 -7.25 9.93
CA HIS A 194 -4.97 -8.64 10.06
C HIS A 194 -5.85 -9.66 9.35
N ASP A 195 -5.31 -10.87 9.14
CA ASP A 195 -6.03 -12.03 8.63
C ASP A 195 -6.80 -11.74 7.32
N MET A 196 -6.13 -11.05 6.39
CA MET A 196 -6.70 -10.63 5.11
C MET A 196 -5.71 -10.84 3.96
N ASP A 197 -6.19 -10.75 2.73
CA ASP A 197 -5.32 -10.79 1.55
C ASP A 197 -5.67 -9.74 0.49
N VAL A 198 -4.65 -9.38 -0.27
CA VAL A 198 -4.73 -8.55 -1.46
C VAL A 198 -4.31 -9.40 -2.64
N TYR A 199 -5.11 -9.38 -3.70
CA TYR A 199 -4.80 -10.08 -4.95
C TYR A 199 -5.02 -9.16 -6.13
N VAL A 200 -4.00 -9.03 -6.96
CA VAL A 200 -4.03 -8.39 -8.27
C VAL A 200 -3.65 -9.47 -9.28
N ASP A 201 -4.44 -9.60 -10.36
CA ASP A 201 -4.09 -10.45 -11.50
C ASP A 201 -2.86 -9.89 -12.24
N TRP A 202 -1.69 -10.18 -11.67
CA TRP A 202 -0.39 -9.75 -12.19
C TRP A 202 -0.15 -10.23 -13.63
N PRO A 203 -0.46 -11.50 -14.00
CA PRO A 203 -0.37 -11.93 -15.40
C PRO A 203 -1.18 -11.06 -16.36
N ALA A 204 -2.40 -10.68 -16.00
CA ALA A 204 -3.22 -9.79 -16.84
C ALA A 204 -2.64 -8.38 -16.91
N GLN A 205 -2.27 -7.78 -15.76
CA GLN A 205 -1.63 -6.47 -15.73
C GLN A 205 -0.36 -6.44 -16.60
N HIS A 206 0.46 -7.49 -16.51
CA HIS A 206 1.65 -7.66 -17.34
C HIS A 206 1.31 -7.81 -18.83
N ALA A 207 0.25 -8.53 -19.18
CA ALA A 207 -0.21 -8.62 -20.57
C ALA A 207 -0.62 -7.25 -21.14
N TYR A 208 -1.30 -6.41 -20.35
CA TYR A 208 -1.64 -5.04 -20.76
C TYR A 208 -0.38 -4.17 -20.88
N ALA A 209 0.53 -4.23 -19.91
CA ALA A 209 1.81 -3.53 -19.96
C ALA A 209 2.59 -3.85 -21.25
N LYS A 210 2.68 -5.14 -21.60
CA LYS A 210 3.31 -5.62 -22.85
C LYS A 210 2.61 -5.10 -24.10
N LYS A 211 1.27 -5.14 -24.13
CA LYS A 211 0.45 -4.64 -25.25
C LYS A 211 0.77 -3.19 -25.61
N TYR A 212 1.11 -2.36 -24.61
CA TYR A 212 1.41 -0.93 -24.81
C TYR A 212 2.91 -0.59 -24.71
N GLY A 213 3.79 -1.59 -24.61
CA GLY A 213 5.24 -1.38 -24.52
C GLY A 213 5.71 -0.77 -23.19
N ALA A 214 4.88 -0.82 -22.15
CA ALA A 214 5.18 -0.30 -20.81
C ALA A 214 5.76 -1.40 -19.90
N TRP A 215 6.85 -2.04 -20.31
CA TRP A 215 7.49 -3.13 -19.55
C TRP A 215 9.00 -3.13 -19.77
N ASP A 216 9.74 -3.71 -18.83
CA ASP A 216 11.18 -3.92 -18.96
C ASP A 216 11.47 -5.29 -19.55
N ALA A 217 12.01 -5.29 -20.78
CA ALA A 217 12.38 -6.51 -21.49
C ALA A 217 13.51 -7.31 -20.85
N ALA A 218 14.37 -6.67 -20.04
CA ALA A 218 15.49 -7.35 -19.39
C ALA A 218 15.05 -8.18 -18.18
N THR A 219 14.06 -7.69 -17.44
CA THR A 219 13.59 -8.29 -16.18
C THR A 219 12.22 -8.95 -16.30
N ASP A 220 11.57 -8.85 -17.46
CA ASP A 220 10.18 -9.28 -17.69
C ASP A 220 9.21 -8.70 -16.65
N GLN A 221 9.48 -7.46 -16.23
CA GLN A 221 8.67 -6.75 -15.24
C GLN A 221 7.78 -5.70 -15.92
N PRO A 222 6.47 -5.69 -15.64
CA PRO A 222 5.61 -4.60 -16.09
C PRO A 222 6.00 -3.29 -15.41
N TYR A 223 5.80 -2.17 -16.09
CA TYR A 223 5.80 -0.89 -15.42
C TYR A 223 4.67 -0.91 -14.37
N PRO A 224 4.95 -0.58 -13.09
CA PRO A 224 3.97 -0.68 -12.03
C PRO A 224 2.72 0.13 -12.36
N ALA A 225 1.55 -0.51 -12.30
CA ALA A 225 0.29 0.19 -12.48
C ALA A 225 -0.22 0.79 -11.17
N ASN A 226 0.63 1.08 -10.19
CA ASN A 226 0.22 1.69 -8.91
C ASN A 226 -0.90 0.89 -8.25
N THR A 227 -0.71 -0.43 -8.16
CA THR A 227 -1.64 -1.33 -7.46
C THR A 227 -1.11 -1.68 -6.09
N ASP A 228 -0.53 -0.69 -5.41
CA ASP A 228 0.05 -0.80 -4.07
C ASP A 228 -0.89 -1.55 -3.13
N GLY A 229 -0.34 -2.41 -2.28
CA GLY A 229 -1.14 -3.20 -1.36
C GLY A 229 -1.74 -2.34 -0.25
N MET A 230 -0.89 -1.59 0.46
CA MET A 230 -1.32 -0.73 1.56
C MET A 230 -0.42 0.51 1.68
N ASP A 231 -1.03 1.70 1.61
CA ASP A 231 -0.38 2.99 1.78
C ASP A 231 -0.73 3.58 3.15
N LEU A 232 0.25 3.63 4.06
CA LEU A 232 0.03 3.97 5.46
C LEU A 232 0.50 5.41 5.76
N ARG A 233 -0.39 6.25 6.30
CA ARG A 233 -0.08 7.58 6.86
C ARG A 233 -0.79 7.77 8.20
N GLY A 234 -0.06 8.17 9.24
CA GLY A 234 -0.60 8.34 10.59
C GLY A 234 0.26 7.70 11.67
N LYS A 235 -0.32 7.24 12.77
CA LYS A 235 0.43 6.62 13.86
C LYS A 235 -0.25 5.40 14.48
N ASN A 236 0.54 4.59 15.19
CA ASN A 236 0.07 3.40 15.93
C ASN A 236 -0.57 2.36 15.00
N PHE A 237 0.17 1.89 14.00
CA PHE A 237 -0.29 0.83 13.10
C PHE A 237 0.24 -0.54 13.54
N LEU A 238 -0.62 -1.55 13.47
CA LEU A 238 -0.24 -2.96 13.48
C LEU A 238 -0.82 -3.62 12.23
N VAL A 239 0.04 -4.09 11.35
CA VAL A 239 -0.33 -4.92 10.20
C VAL A 239 0.25 -6.30 10.40
N GLU A 240 -0.57 -7.34 10.44
CA GLU A 240 -0.08 -8.70 10.66
C GLU A 240 -0.87 -9.82 9.99
N ASN A 241 -0.19 -10.91 9.64
CA ASN A 241 -0.83 -12.09 9.06
C ASN A 241 -1.57 -11.77 7.75
N VAL A 242 -0.91 -11.05 6.85
CA VAL A 242 -1.48 -10.65 5.56
C VAL A 242 -0.68 -11.23 4.39
N LYS A 243 -1.39 -11.52 3.30
CA LYS A 243 -0.79 -11.93 2.02
C LYS A 243 -1.09 -10.89 0.95
N ILE A 244 -0.06 -10.39 0.29
CA ILE A 244 -0.19 -9.29 -0.68
C ILE A 244 0.40 -9.71 -2.02
N GLU A 245 -0.46 -9.86 -3.01
CA GLU A 245 -0.10 -9.94 -4.43
C GLU A 245 -0.52 -8.64 -5.11
N SER A 246 0.47 -7.87 -5.57
CA SER A 246 0.29 -6.57 -6.21
C SER A 246 1.28 -6.38 -7.36
N GLY A 247 1.01 -5.39 -8.21
CA GLY A 247 1.94 -4.96 -9.26
C GLY A 247 2.81 -3.75 -8.90
N ASP A 248 2.75 -3.29 -7.64
CA ASP A 248 3.54 -2.17 -7.12
C ASP A 248 3.97 -2.49 -5.66
N ASP A 249 4.26 -1.48 -4.82
CA ASP A 249 4.68 -1.67 -3.43
C ASP A 249 3.70 -2.60 -2.67
N ALA A 250 4.23 -3.48 -1.82
CA ALA A 250 3.39 -4.33 -0.98
C ALA A 250 2.78 -3.52 0.17
N VAL A 251 3.64 -2.82 0.89
CA VAL A 251 3.28 -1.86 1.94
C VAL A 251 4.19 -0.65 1.77
N ALA A 252 3.59 0.52 1.63
CA ALA A 252 4.29 1.80 1.52
C ALA A 252 3.96 2.68 2.73
N ILE A 253 4.97 3.00 3.53
CA ILE A 253 4.83 4.01 4.58
C ILE A 253 5.03 5.36 3.93
N LYS A 254 3.95 6.11 3.71
CA LYS A 254 4.03 7.45 3.11
C LYS A 254 4.24 8.49 4.22
N PRO A 255 4.94 9.62 3.96
CA PRO A 255 5.20 10.60 4.99
C PRO A 255 3.93 11.33 5.44
N THR A 256 4.00 11.87 6.65
CA THR A 256 3.03 12.84 7.16
C THR A 256 3.77 14.07 7.68
N ASN A 257 3.16 15.25 7.62
CA ASN A 257 3.76 16.51 8.04
C ASN A 257 2.85 17.35 8.97
N SER A 258 3.34 18.48 9.49
CA SER A 258 2.57 19.34 10.41
C SER A 258 1.52 20.24 9.73
N TYR A 259 1.50 20.32 8.40
CA TYR A 259 0.59 21.17 7.63
C TYR A 259 -0.51 20.40 6.90
N GLY A 260 -0.63 19.10 7.14
CA GLY A 260 -1.55 18.25 6.41
C GLY A 260 -0.92 17.74 5.12
N ASN A 261 -1.17 16.48 4.81
CA ASN A 261 -0.78 15.91 3.52
C ASN A 261 -1.82 16.24 2.45
N GLU A 262 -3.05 16.56 2.86
CA GLU A 262 -4.09 17.00 1.95
C GLU A 262 -3.88 18.47 1.59
N GLN A 263 -3.22 18.70 0.46
CA GLN A 263 -3.35 19.99 -0.20
C GLN A 263 -4.78 20.07 -0.75
N ASN A 264 -5.59 20.98 -0.22
CA ASN A 264 -6.92 21.27 -0.77
C ASN A 264 -6.76 21.99 -2.12
N CYS A 265 -6.32 21.24 -3.13
CA CYS A 265 -6.23 21.65 -4.51
C CYS A 265 -7.64 21.62 -5.07
N SER A 266 -8.36 22.75 -4.96
CA SER A 266 -9.55 22.91 -5.76
C SER A 266 -9.19 22.65 -7.23
N VAL A 267 -10.09 21.96 -7.94
CA VAL A 267 -10.09 21.55 -9.36
C VAL A 267 -9.70 22.68 -10.36
N THR A 268 -9.47 23.89 -9.87
CA THR A 268 -9.10 25.10 -10.62
C THR A 268 -7.62 25.51 -10.50
N GLY A 269 -6.76 24.71 -9.87
CA GLY A 269 -5.31 24.97 -9.84
C GLY A 269 -4.88 26.12 -8.93
N VAL A 270 -5.71 26.49 -7.95
CA VAL A 270 -5.38 27.48 -6.93
C VAL A 270 -5.16 26.78 -5.59
N CYS A 271 -3.90 26.53 -5.24
CA CYS A 271 -3.48 26.14 -3.90
C CYS A 271 -3.52 27.40 -3.02
N LYS A 272 -4.62 27.67 -2.33
CA LYS A 272 -4.68 28.78 -1.36
C LYS A 272 -5.24 28.31 -0.02
N ASN A 273 -4.33 28.10 0.93
CA ASN A 273 -4.44 28.37 2.37
C ASN A 273 -5.59 27.72 3.17
N ALA A 274 -6.23 26.65 2.70
CA ALA A 274 -7.01 25.79 3.57
C ALA A 274 -6.12 24.62 4.04
N VAL A 275 -5.25 24.91 5.01
CA VAL A 275 -4.56 23.87 5.79
C VAL A 275 -5.62 23.17 6.63
N VAL A 276 -6.18 22.06 6.14
CA VAL A 276 -6.74 21.06 7.05
C VAL A 276 -5.53 20.31 7.58
N GLY A 277 -4.91 20.87 8.60
CA GLY A 277 -3.78 20.23 9.27
C GLY A 277 -4.20 18.83 9.74
N ASN A 278 -3.25 17.91 9.80
CA ASN A 278 -3.51 16.58 10.33
C ASN A 278 -4.09 16.67 11.76
N ILE A 279 -5.14 15.92 12.02
CA ILE A 279 -5.86 15.86 13.29
C ILE A 279 -5.07 15.02 14.30
N TYR A 280 -4.48 13.93 13.85
CA TYR A 280 -3.94 12.91 14.74
C TYR A 280 -2.42 12.84 14.76
N SER A 281 -1.77 13.00 13.60
CA SER A 281 -0.34 12.84 13.51
C SER A 281 0.34 13.84 12.60
N ASN A 282 1.47 14.39 13.03
CA ASN A 282 2.34 15.23 12.21
C ASN A 282 3.53 14.46 11.61
N CYS A 283 3.57 13.15 11.82
CA CYS A 283 4.59 12.23 11.31
C CYS A 283 3.97 10.85 11.11
N SER A 284 4.40 10.11 10.10
CA SER A 284 4.02 8.71 9.98
C SER A 284 4.88 7.88 10.93
N GLN A 285 4.33 7.39 12.04
CA GLN A 285 5.16 6.81 13.09
C GLN A 285 4.56 5.67 13.89
N ASP A 286 5.41 4.93 14.60
CA ASP A 286 5.01 3.90 15.56
C ASP A 286 4.19 2.81 14.87
N MET A 287 4.82 2.14 13.89
CA MET A 287 4.16 1.14 13.05
C MET A 287 4.91 -0.19 13.07
N ILE A 288 4.15 -1.28 13.21
CA ILE A 288 4.66 -2.66 13.13
C ILE A 288 3.97 -3.36 11.96
N ILE A 289 4.76 -3.88 11.03
CA ILE A 289 4.33 -4.67 9.90
C ILE A 289 4.99 -6.02 10.03
N ARG A 290 4.22 -7.07 10.34
CA ARG A 290 4.81 -8.38 10.64
C ARG A 290 4.08 -9.57 10.03
N ASN A 291 4.78 -10.68 9.85
CA ASN A 291 4.19 -11.92 9.32
C ASN A 291 3.49 -11.68 7.96
N VAL A 292 4.22 -11.09 7.02
CA VAL A 292 3.68 -10.71 5.70
C VAL A 292 4.26 -11.59 4.61
N ILE A 293 3.39 -12.15 3.77
CA ILE A 293 3.79 -12.83 2.53
C ILE A 293 3.53 -11.88 1.36
N THR A 294 4.50 -11.72 0.48
CA THR A 294 4.36 -10.90 -0.74
C THR A 294 4.64 -11.70 -2.01
N ILE A 295 3.95 -11.32 -3.09
CA ILE A 295 3.99 -11.95 -4.42
C ILE A 295 4.01 -10.85 -5.48
N HIS A 296 4.96 -10.88 -6.41
CA HIS A 296 5.12 -9.98 -7.56
C HIS A 296 5.30 -8.48 -7.27
N THR A 297 5.35 -8.10 -5.99
CA THR A 297 5.35 -6.70 -5.55
C THR A 297 6.66 -5.98 -5.85
N VAL A 298 6.63 -4.64 -5.84
CA VAL A 298 7.86 -3.83 -5.93
C VAL A 298 8.72 -3.96 -4.66
N GLY A 299 8.10 -4.29 -3.53
CA GLY A 299 8.77 -4.53 -2.24
C GLY A 299 8.10 -3.79 -1.09
N LEU A 300 8.77 -3.73 0.05
CA LEU A 300 8.39 -2.88 1.18
C LEU A 300 8.99 -1.49 1.01
N ALA A 301 8.18 -0.45 1.12
CA ALA A 301 8.61 0.92 0.86
C ALA A 301 8.48 1.82 2.10
N VAL A 302 9.50 2.66 2.29
CA VAL A 302 9.45 3.85 3.14
C VAL A 302 9.56 5.04 2.20
N GLY A 303 8.44 5.74 2.01
CA GLY A 303 8.31 6.87 1.11
C GLY A 303 7.42 6.63 -0.12
N SER A 304 7.50 7.51 -1.11
CA SER A 304 8.57 8.51 -1.26
C SER A 304 8.48 9.72 -0.35
N ILE A 305 9.63 10.24 0.07
CA ILE A 305 9.75 11.39 0.98
C ILE A 305 10.38 12.59 0.25
N PRO A 306 9.58 13.59 -0.19
CA PRO A 306 10.13 14.90 -0.54
C PRO A 306 10.34 15.75 0.72
N PRO A 307 11.27 16.72 0.71
CA PRO A 307 11.32 17.74 1.76
C PRO A 307 10.07 18.61 1.69
N ASP A 308 9.57 19.02 2.85
CA ASP A 308 8.38 19.86 2.98
C ASP A 308 8.53 20.87 4.13
N VAL A 309 7.93 22.05 3.99
CA VAL A 309 7.98 23.11 5.02
C VAL A 309 7.32 22.71 6.33
N GLY A 310 6.32 21.82 6.29
CA GLY A 310 5.69 21.18 7.44
C GLY A 310 6.47 19.98 7.97
N MET A 311 7.64 19.67 7.39
CA MET A 311 8.47 18.51 7.69
C MET A 311 7.76 17.17 7.40
N ASN A 312 7.95 16.64 6.20
CA ASN A 312 7.55 15.25 5.90
C ASN A 312 8.35 14.28 6.76
N CYS A 313 7.66 13.40 7.48
CA CYS A 313 8.27 12.62 8.54
C CYS A 313 7.78 11.16 8.52
N ILE A 314 8.72 10.22 8.65
CA ILE A 314 8.48 8.79 8.89
C ILE A 314 9.42 8.31 10.00
N LYS A 315 8.89 7.73 11.09
CA LYS A 315 9.71 7.32 12.24
C LYS A 315 9.25 6.03 12.93
N ASN A 316 10.15 5.34 13.61
CA ASN A 316 9.81 4.21 14.49
C ASN A 316 8.99 3.13 13.76
N ILE A 317 9.55 2.60 12.67
CA ILE A 317 8.89 1.58 11.86
C ILE A 317 9.62 0.25 12.02
N LEU A 318 8.88 -0.81 12.30
CA LEU A 318 9.38 -2.18 12.34
C LEU A 318 8.71 -3.01 11.24
N PHE A 319 9.51 -3.55 10.33
CA PHE A 319 9.13 -4.66 9.46
C PHE A 319 9.73 -5.95 10.03
N GLU A 320 8.92 -6.97 10.32
CA GLU A 320 9.40 -8.21 10.95
C GLU A 320 8.78 -9.47 10.33
N ASN A 321 9.58 -10.51 10.05
CA ASN A 321 9.09 -11.78 9.48
C ASN A 321 8.37 -11.56 8.14
N ILE A 322 9.13 -11.12 7.15
CA ILE A 322 8.64 -10.80 5.80
C ILE A 322 9.15 -11.87 4.84
N GLN A 323 8.23 -12.45 4.05
CA GLN A 323 8.57 -13.43 3.04
C GLN A 323 8.11 -12.96 1.65
N HIS A 324 9.05 -12.61 0.79
CA HIS A 324 8.80 -12.44 -0.64
C HIS A 324 8.95 -13.79 -1.34
N THR A 325 7.87 -14.29 -1.95
CA THR A 325 7.82 -15.67 -2.45
C THR A 325 7.94 -15.80 -3.97
N LEU A 326 7.52 -14.80 -4.74
CA LEU A 326 7.51 -14.84 -6.20
C LEU A 326 7.96 -13.51 -6.80
N THR A 327 9.17 -13.52 -7.37
CA THR A 327 9.76 -12.44 -8.20
C THR A 327 9.50 -11.01 -7.71
N PRO A 328 9.80 -10.68 -6.45
CA PRO A 328 9.68 -9.29 -6.02
C PRO A 328 10.63 -8.42 -6.86
N TYR A 329 10.25 -7.18 -7.17
CA TYR A 329 11.20 -6.26 -7.80
C TYR A 329 12.35 -5.96 -6.85
N ARG A 330 12.04 -5.60 -5.61
CA ARG A 330 12.99 -5.38 -4.50
C ARG A 330 12.47 -6.03 -3.22
N GLY A 331 13.33 -6.16 -2.21
CA GLY A 331 12.90 -6.56 -0.86
C GLY A 331 12.39 -5.36 -0.07
N PHE A 332 13.29 -4.39 0.17
CA PHE A 332 13.00 -3.20 0.97
C PHE A 332 13.65 -1.95 0.36
N TYR A 333 12.95 -0.82 0.42
CA TYR A 333 13.40 0.42 -0.20
C TYR A 333 12.97 1.68 0.56
N ILE A 334 13.92 2.54 0.95
CA ILE A 334 13.69 3.93 1.38
C ILE A 334 13.89 4.88 0.19
N LYS A 335 12.83 5.63 -0.20
CA LYS A 335 12.78 6.42 -1.46
C LYS A 335 12.68 7.92 -1.18
N THR A 336 13.68 8.74 -1.51
CA THR A 336 13.58 10.21 -1.39
C THR A 336 13.08 10.85 -2.68
N ASN A 337 12.23 11.87 -2.60
CA ASN A 337 11.84 12.67 -3.76
C ASN A 337 12.57 14.02 -3.83
N PRO A 338 12.69 14.61 -5.04
CA PRO A 338 13.15 15.98 -5.20
C PRO A 338 12.27 16.99 -4.45
N GLY A 339 12.85 18.16 -4.22
CA GLY A 339 12.24 19.26 -3.50
C GLY A 339 13.32 20.23 -3.04
N ASN A 340 12.98 21.50 -2.99
CA ASN A 340 13.95 22.59 -2.79
C ASN A 340 13.69 23.39 -1.50
N GLU A 341 12.60 23.08 -0.78
CA GLU A 341 12.17 23.82 0.40
C GLU A 341 11.79 22.86 1.52
N GLY A 342 11.98 23.30 2.77
CA GLY A 342 11.66 22.53 3.96
C GLY A 342 12.61 21.37 4.23
N THR A 343 12.11 20.32 4.87
CA THR A 343 12.90 19.14 5.23
C THR A 343 12.07 17.86 5.20
N GLY A 344 12.72 16.73 4.98
CA GLY A 344 12.14 15.41 5.19
C GLY A 344 12.94 14.63 6.23
N VAL A 345 12.30 13.73 6.95
CA VAL A 345 12.94 12.92 8.00
C VAL A 345 12.49 11.47 7.88
N VAL A 346 13.46 10.57 7.83
CA VAL A 346 13.31 9.13 8.02
C VAL A 346 14.22 8.73 9.16
N ASP A 347 13.65 8.24 10.25
CA ASP A 347 14.43 7.90 11.46
C ASP A 347 13.94 6.64 12.14
N ASN A 348 14.85 5.82 12.65
CA ASN A 348 14.55 4.62 13.42
C ASN A 348 13.67 3.62 12.65
N ILE A 349 14.23 3.09 11.55
CA ILE A 349 13.60 2.06 10.72
C ILE A 349 14.31 0.74 10.96
N THR A 350 13.56 -0.29 11.34
CA THR A 350 14.10 -1.64 11.54
C THR A 350 13.43 -2.61 10.58
N VAL A 351 14.23 -3.40 9.87
CA VAL A 351 13.77 -4.55 9.10
C VAL A 351 14.42 -5.78 9.71
N ARG A 352 13.62 -6.75 10.17
CA ARG A 352 14.11 -7.98 10.80
C ARG A 352 13.51 -9.22 10.15
N ASN A 353 14.31 -10.25 9.93
CA ASN A 353 13.85 -11.55 9.41
C ASN A 353 13.11 -11.38 8.07
N MET A 354 13.80 -10.85 7.07
CA MET A 354 13.25 -10.66 5.72
C MET A 354 13.91 -11.60 4.73
N PHE A 355 13.08 -12.38 4.04
CA PHE A 355 13.55 -13.38 3.07
C PHE A 355 12.92 -13.13 1.72
N ALA A 356 13.73 -13.14 0.66
CA ALA A 356 13.26 -13.00 -0.70
C ALA A 356 13.84 -14.10 -1.61
N ASN A 357 13.07 -14.51 -2.61
CA ASN A 357 13.54 -15.40 -3.66
C ASN A 357 13.27 -14.76 -5.03
N GLY A 358 14.32 -14.65 -5.85
CA GLY A 358 14.23 -14.13 -7.21
C GLY A 358 14.02 -12.63 -7.28
N THR A 359 14.72 -11.82 -6.49
CA THR A 359 14.58 -10.35 -6.61
C THR A 359 15.03 -9.91 -8.00
N GLN A 360 14.18 -9.16 -8.71
CA GLN A 360 14.43 -8.75 -10.08
C GLN A 360 15.41 -7.57 -10.17
N ASP A 361 15.46 -6.77 -9.11
CA ASP A 361 16.37 -5.66 -8.94
C ASP A 361 17.09 -5.71 -7.59
N THR A 362 17.59 -4.56 -7.12
CA THR A 362 18.35 -4.40 -5.89
C THR A 362 17.50 -4.81 -4.69
N PHE A 363 17.94 -5.82 -3.95
CA PHE A 363 17.17 -6.35 -2.82
C PHE A 363 16.92 -5.30 -1.74
N LEU A 364 17.94 -4.48 -1.41
CA LEU A 364 17.82 -3.39 -0.44
C LEU A 364 18.25 -2.06 -1.07
N TYR A 365 17.40 -1.06 -1.07
CA TYR A 365 17.74 0.24 -1.63
C TYR A 365 17.49 1.36 -0.61
N ILE A 366 18.41 2.30 -0.50
CA ILE A 366 18.22 3.57 0.22
C ILE A 366 18.70 4.68 -0.70
N GLY A 367 17.83 5.59 -1.13
CA GLY A 367 18.23 6.68 -2.01
C GLY A 367 17.08 7.32 -2.76
N PRO A 368 17.36 8.02 -3.88
CA PRO A 368 16.34 8.72 -4.65
C PRO A 368 15.32 7.77 -5.24
N GLN A 369 14.08 8.24 -5.31
CA GLN A 369 12.98 7.56 -5.98
C GLN A 369 13.36 7.19 -7.42
N GLN A 370 12.95 6.00 -7.82
CA GLN A 370 13.08 5.50 -9.19
C GLN A 370 11.69 5.28 -9.79
N GLN A 371 11.13 6.36 -10.34
CA GLN A 371 9.81 6.37 -10.95
C GLN A 371 9.87 7.16 -12.25
N GLN A 372 9.45 6.54 -13.35
CA GLN A 372 9.33 7.18 -14.66
C GLN A 372 8.07 6.66 -15.34
N ILE A 373 6.92 7.31 -15.09
CA ILE A 373 5.66 6.89 -15.70
C ILE A 373 5.78 7.05 -17.23
N PRO A 374 5.41 6.04 -18.02
CA PRO A 374 5.41 6.15 -19.48
C PRO A 374 4.73 7.44 -19.95
N GLY A 375 5.43 8.23 -20.78
CA GLY A 375 4.90 9.50 -21.29
C GLY A 375 5.07 10.71 -20.35
N THR A 376 5.75 10.56 -19.21
CA THR A 376 6.08 11.65 -18.28
C THR A 376 7.60 11.80 -18.11
N ASN A 377 8.04 12.97 -17.61
CA ASN A 377 9.45 13.16 -17.24
C ASN A 377 9.84 12.46 -15.93
N GLY A 378 8.87 11.89 -15.19
CA GLY A 378 9.08 11.35 -13.84
C GLY A 378 9.46 12.42 -12.81
N THR A 379 9.31 12.10 -11.53
CA THR A 379 9.82 12.92 -10.41
C THR A 379 11.08 12.32 -9.79
N GLY A 380 11.53 11.15 -10.24
CA GLY A 380 12.71 10.44 -9.72
C GLY A 380 13.81 10.27 -10.77
N CYS A 381 14.81 9.44 -10.44
CA CYS A 381 15.77 8.97 -11.44
C CYS A 381 15.24 7.76 -12.20
N SER A 382 15.94 7.36 -13.27
CA SER A 382 15.52 6.24 -14.11
C SER A 382 15.28 4.97 -13.28
N SER A 383 14.21 4.23 -13.60
CA SER A 383 13.95 2.89 -13.04
C SER A 383 15.10 1.91 -13.27
N LYS A 384 15.94 2.19 -14.28
CA LYS A 384 17.09 1.37 -14.67
C LYS A 384 18.43 1.88 -14.11
N TRP A 385 18.43 2.95 -13.35
CA TRP A 385 19.63 3.37 -12.60
C TRP A 385 19.94 2.33 -11.50
N PRO A 386 21.22 2.05 -11.18
CA PRO A 386 22.46 2.60 -11.71
C PRO A 386 23.03 1.87 -12.95
N TYR A 387 22.24 1.02 -13.62
CA TYR A 387 22.75 0.12 -14.67
C TYR A 387 22.85 0.78 -16.06
N GLU A 388 21.89 1.65 -16.42
CA GLU A 388 21.82 2.28 -17.74
C GLU A 388 22.00 3.81 -17.73
N SER A 389 22.01 4.44 -16.55
CA SER A 389 22.15 5.89 -16.37
C SER A 389 23.26 6.20 -15.37
N ASN A 390 24.03 7.27 -15.63
CA ASN A 390 25.04 7.78 -14.70
C ASN A 390 24.50 8.84 -13.73
N GLU A 391 23.28 9.33 -13.93
CA GLU A 391 22.72 10.46 -13.18
C GLU A 391 21.52 10.01 -12.35
N CYS A 392 21.64 10.14 -11.03
CA CYS A 392 20.54 10.03 -10.08
C CYS A 392 20.82 11.01 -8.93
N ALA A 393 20.13 12.14 -8.97
CA ALA A 393 20.31 13.22 -8.01
C ALA A 393 19.79 12.81 -6.62
N THR A 394 20.62 13.01 -5.61
CA THR A 394 20.29 12.81 -4.20
C THR A 394 19.53 14.00 -3.64
N GLN A 395 18.91 13.81 -2.48
CA GLN A 395 18.12 14.84 -1.82
C GLN A 395 18.82 15.31 -0.52
N PRO A 396 19.51 16.47 -0.52
CA PRO A 396 20.21 16.98 0.65
C PRO A 396 19.28 17.42 1.80
N LEU A 397 18.00 17.66 1.55
CA LEU A 397 17.05 18.14 2.55
C LEU A 397 16.29 17.02 3.29
N VAL A 398 16.54 15.75 2.92
CA VAL A 398 15.92 14.59 3.56
C VAL A 398 16.95 13.87 4.43
N ASN A 399 16.75 13.93 5.74
CA ASN A 399 17.58 13.25 6.73
C ASN A 399 17.18 11.78 6.83
N ILE A 400 18.12 10.86 6.63
CA ILE A 400 17.93 9.43 6.85
C ILE A 400 18.89 8.98 7.95
N THR A 401 18.34 8.59 9.10
CA THR A 401 19.11 8.18 10.27
C THR A 401 18.58 6.91 10.91
N ASN A 402 19.46 6.15 11.58
CA ASN A 402 19.09 5.00 12.41
C ASN A 402 18.27 3.96 11.63
N VAL A 403 18.90 3.33 10.63
CA VAL A 403 18.28 2.24 9.85
C VAL A 403 18.98 0.94 10.17
N TYR A 404 18.25 -0.04 10.65
CA TYR A 404 18.76 -1.34 11.10
C TYR A 404 18.16 -2.45 10.24
N ILE A 405 19.00 -3.20 9.53
CA ILE A 405 18.60 -4.36 8.76
C ILE A 405 19.19 -5.60 9.44
N GLU A 406 18.33 -6.44 9.99
CA GLU A 406 18.69 -7.59 10.81
C GLU A 406 18.21 -8.89 10.16
N ASN A 407 19.11 -9.84 9.89
CA ASN A 407 18.75 -11.15 9.31
C ASN A 407 17.89 -11.01 8.02
N ALA A 408 18.51 -10.49 6.96
CA ALA A 408 17.85 -10.25 5.68
C ALA A 408 18.58 -10.97 4.54
N LEU A 409 17.91 -11.93 3.90
CA LEU A 409 18.52 -12.80 2.89
C LEU A 409 17.71 -12.80 1.59
N ALA A 410 18.41 -12.72 0.47
CA ALA A 410 17.80 -12.91 -0.84
C ALA A 410 18.48 -14.07 -1.58
N TYR A 411 17.66 -14.94 -2.16
CA TYR A 411 18.10 -16.07 -2.97
C TYR A 411 17.84 -15.77 -4.44
N ASN A 412 18.72 -16.23 -5.33
CA ASN A 412 18.53 -16.12 -6.78
C ASN A 412 18.24 -14.69 -7.30
N SER A 413 18.78 -13.66 -6.63
CA SER A 413 18.63 -12.27 -7.06
C SER A 413 19.34 -12.00 -8.39
N HIS A 414 18.70 -11.24 -9.27
CA HIS A 414 19.25 -10.86 -10.57
C HIS A 414 20.30 -9.73 -10.46
N HIS A 415 20.15 -8.87 -9.45
CA HIS A 415 20.96 -7.67 -9.24
C HIS A 415 21.57 -7.60 -7.84
N MET A 416 22.14 -6.44 -7.46
CA MET A 416 22.96 -6.25 -6.25
C MET A 416 22.19 -6.55 -4.94
N PRO A 417 22.87 -7.05 -3.89
CA PRO A 417 22.24 -7.27 -2.57
C PRO A 417 21.74 -5.98 -1.92
N GLY A 418 22.40 -4.86 -2.18
CA GLY A 418 21.93 -3.58 -1.69
C GLY A 418 22.66 -2.37 -2.27
N LEU A 419 22.02 -1.21 -2.20
CA LEU A 419 22.53 0.08 -2.65
C LEU A 419 22.11 1.18 -1.67
N ILE A 420 23.07 1.95 -1.18
CA ILE A 420 22.85 3.13 -0.35
C ILE A 420 23.42 4.33 -1.11
N TRP A 421 22.55 5.27 -1.48
CA TRP A 421 22.86 6.44 -2.30
C TRP A 421 22.28 7.70 -1.66
N CYS A 422 23.03 8.26 -0.72
CA CYS A 422 22.62 9.45 0.05
C CYS A 422 23.44 10.68 -0.37
N ASP A 423 22.90 11.86 -0.10
CA ASP A 423 23.53 13.11 -0.52
C ASP A 423 24.91 13.30 0.14
N PRO A 424 25.95 13.72 -0.60
CA PRO A 424 27.28 13.93 -0.01
C PRO A 424 27.33 15.05 1.04
N THR A 425 26.41 16.02 0.97
CA THR A 425 26.30 17.13 1.93
C THR A 425 25.39 16.79 3.11
N ASN A 426 24.49 15.82 2.94
CA ASN A 426 23.64 15.26 3.98
C ASN A 426 23.64 13.73 3.94
N LYS A 427 24.73 13.15 4.46
CA LYS A 427 24.96 11.71 4.42
C LYS A 427 23.97 10.98 5.34
N CYS A 428 23.53 9.80 4.92
CA CYS A 428 22.86 8.84 5.81
C CYS A 428 23.72 8.51 7.02
N LYS A 429 23.12 8.37 8.20
CA LYS A 429 23.83 8.12 9.46
C LYS A 429 23.25 6.90 10.18
N ASN A 430 24.11 6.16 10.88
CA ASN A 430 23.72 4.99 11.67
C ASN A 430 22.92 3.95 10.87
N ILE A 431 23.45 3.58 9.70
CA ILE A 431 22.91 2.47 8.90
C ILE A 431 23.67 1.20 9.31
N SER A 432 22.95 0.21 9.83
CA SER A 432 23.54 -1.02 10.36
C SER A 432 22.96 -2.24 9.67
N LEU A 433 23.83 -3.17 9.25
CA LEU A 433 23.46 -4.46 8.71
C LEU A 433 23.95 -5.52 9.70
N ILE A 434 23.04 -6.31 10.27
CA ILE A 434 23.29 -7.17 11.43
C ILE A 434 22.84 -8.61 11.12
N GLY A 435 23.70 -9.59 11.39
CA GLY A 435 23.39 -11.00 11.15
C GLY A 435 23.63 -11.43 9.69
N PRO A 436 23.08 -12.57 9.25
CA PRO A 436 23.26 -13.04 7.88
C PRO A 436 22.59 -12.05 6.93
N PHE A 437 23.37 -11.61 5.96
CA PHE A 437 23.02 -10.55 5.03
C PHE A 437 23.59 -10.87 3.66
N GLY A 438 22.80 -10.69 2.62
CA GLY A 438 23.27 -10.70 1.24
C GLY A 438 22.60 -11.75 0.35
N LEU A 439 23.23 -11.99 -0.80
CA LEU A 439 22.75 -12.93 -1.80
C LEU A 439 23.26 -14.34 -1.50
N ILE A 440 22.37 -15.33 -1.60
CA ILE A 440 22.74 -16.73 -1.66
C ILE A 440 22.46 -17.21 -3.09
N SER A 441 23.51 -17.49 -3.85
CA SER A 441 23.39 -17.96 -5.24
C SER A 441 24.34 -19.13 -5.50
N ASN A 442 23.92 -20.06 -6.35
CA ASN A 442 24.82 -21.02 -7.03
C ASN A 442 25.43 -20.43 -8.32
N ALA A 443 25.20 -19.14 -8.59
CA ALA A 443 25.64 -18.49 -9.82
C ALA A 443 26.98 -17.79 -9.58
N THR A 444 27.98 -18.14 -10.39
CA THR A 444 29.22 -17.36 -10.49
C THR A 444 28.89 -15.95 -10.95
N PHE A 445 28.81 -14.99 -10.02
CA PHE A 445 28.85 -13.57 -10.36
C PHE A 445 30.22 -13.30 -10.98
N ASN A 446 30.25 -13.06 -12.29
CA ASN A 446 31.49 -12.79 -13.00
C ASN A 446 32.08 -11.49 -12.46
N SER A 447 33.12 -11.60 -11.63
CA SER A 447 33.80 -10.49 -10.96
C SER A 447 34.30 -9.40 -11.95
N GLN A 448 34.37 -9.71 -13.24
CA GLN A 448 34.72 -8.75 -14.29
C GLN A 448 33.67 -7.68 -14.60
N SER A 449 32.38 -7.86 -14.25
CA SER A 449 31.39 -6.77 -14.36
C SER A 449 31.41 -5.83 -13.16
N MET A 450 31.80 -6.33 -11.97
CA MET A 450 32.04 -5.51 -10.78
C MET A 450 33.37 -4.76 -10.82
N LEU A 451 34.39 -5.28 -11.52
CA LEU A 451 35.76 -4.72 -11.52
C LEU A 451 36.12 -3.83 -12.72
N ARG A 452 35.23 -3.62 -13.71
CA ARG A 452 35.55 -2.78 -14.89
C ARG A 452 35.53 -1.26 -14.66
N GLN A 453 35.56 -0.79 -13.40
CA GLN A 453 35.72 0.65 -13.09
C GLN A 453 36.67 0.96 -11.92
N SER A 454 37.66 0.12 -11.62
CA SER A 454 38.63 0.41 -10.55
C SER A 454 40.07 0.63 -11.03
N THR A 455 40.35 1.83 -11.54
CA THR A 455 41.66 2.49 -11.37
C THR A 455 41.43 3.97 -11.09
N TRP A 456 41.23 4.36 -9.82
CA TRP A 456 41.30 5.78 -9.44
C TRP A 456 41.99 5.95 -8.09
N SER A 457 43.03 6.79 -8.12
CA SER A 457 44.00 7.03 -7.06
C SER A 457 43.39 7.58 -5.77
N SER A 458 44.02 7.19 -4.67
CA SER A 458 43.74 7.54 -3.28
C SER A 458 43.74 9.06 -3.00
N GLN A 459 42.61 9.74 -3.20
CA GLN A 459 42.32 11.00 -2.48
C GLN A 459 40.84 11.44 -2.42
N GLN A 460 39.88 10.58 -2.76
CA GLN A 460 38.46 10.87 -2.57
C GLN A 460 37.77 9.60 -2.06
N VAL A 461 37.43 9.57 -0.77
CA VAL A 461 36.57 8.52 -0.21
C VAL A 461 35.16 8.74 -0.74
N ARG A 462 34.97 8.23 -1.97
CA ARG A 462 33.71 7.98 -2.67
C ARG A 462 33.30 6.56 -2.33
N GLU A 463 32.51 6.36 -1.29
CA GLU A 463 32.09 5.02 -0.88
C GLU A 463 30.86 4.60 -1.70
N LYS A 464 31.09 4.00 -2.87
CA LYS A 464 30.25 2.87 -3.32
C LYS A 464 30.67 1.70 -2.45
N ILE A 465 29.80 1.17 -1.60
CA ILE A 465 30.06 -0.07 -0.87
C ILE A 465 29.35 -1.19 -1.61
N PRO A 466 30.03 -2.06 -2.39
CA PRO A 466 29.47 -3.34 -2.77
C PRO A 466 29.30 -4.14 -1.48
N LEU A 467 28.06 -4.31 -1.03
CA LEU A 467 27.77 -5.17 0.11
C LEU A 467 28.03 -6.62 -0.28
N ALA A 468 28.73 -7.35 0.58
CA ALA A 468 29.36 -8.63 0.27
C ALA A 468 28.36 -9.71 -0.19
N VAL A 469 28.80 -10.53 -1.15
CA VAL A 469 28.25 -11.87 -1.41
C VAL A 469 28.78 -12.77 -0.29
N VAL A 470 27.89 -13.40 0.47
CA VAL A 470 28.30 -14.47 1.39
C VAL A 470 28.39 -15.75 0.58
N ASP A 471 29.59 -16.05 0.07
CA ASP A 471 29.89 -17.37 -0.49
C ASP A 471 29.83 -18.40 0.65
N TYR A 472 28.70 -19.10 0.78
CA TYR A 472 28.69 -20.36 1.50
C TYR A 472 29.37 -21.41 0.62
N LEU A 473 30.69 -21.55 0.80
CA LEU A 473 31.40 -22.76 0.38
C LEU A 473 30.75 -23.96 1.10
N THR A 474 30.19 -24.84 0.28
CA THR A 474 29.69 -26.18 0.58
C THR A 474 30.25 -26.81 1.86
N SER A 475 29.38 -27.12 2.83
CA SER A 475 29.40 -28.44 3.47
C SER A 475 28.08 -28.70 4.19
N ASP A 476 27.68 -29.97 4.16
CA ASP A 476 26.41 -30.56 4.55
C ASP A 476 25.85 -30.15 5.93
N ARG A 477 24.52 -30.33 6.06
CA ARG A 477 23.63 -30.26 7.25
C ARG A 477 23.07 -28.84 7.47
N PHE A 478 21.77 -28.59 7.36
CA PHE A 478 20.68 -29.18 8.12
C PHE A 478 19.34 -29.06 7.35
N TRP A 479 18.65 -30.19 7.17
CA TRP A 479 17.19 -30.22 7.06
C TRP A 479 16.65 -30.68 8.42
N GLY A 480 15.66 -29.99 8.98
CA GLY A 480 15.01 -30.44 10.21
C GLY A 480 14.04 -29.43 10.82
N LEU A 481 12.77 -29.58 10.42
CA LEU A 481 11.51 -29.06 10.98
C LEU A 481 11.02 -27.69 10.48
#